data_AF-A0A7Z9NZU5-F1
#
_entry.id   AF-A0A7Z9NZU5-F1
#
_cell.length_a   1.000
_cell.length_b   1.000
_cell.length_c   1.000
_cell.angle_alpha   90.00
_cell.angle_beta   90.00
_cell.angle_gamma   90.00
#
_symmetry.space_group_name_H-M   'P 1'
#
loop_
_entity.id
_entity.type
_entity.pdbx_description
1 polymer ?
#
loop_
_entity_poly.entity_id
_entity_poly.type
_entity_poly.pdbx_seq_one_letter_code
_entity_poly.pdbx_strand_id
1 'polypeptide(L)'
;MLVKLHQDGRKTDQFSIAIEQRPSKVRLEQSGDDIFLDWNSTVDDSGRLRACVLCRGDVFRERTFPQITAIVIVLAFAGGVAGLLGLVTTWLMLIAMISVLLIDIIILIFSFNRLVCYKCETRYSKLTIAPYHQKWDLDRSKQVQRVS
;
A
#
# COMPACT_ATOMS: atom_id res chain seq x y z
N MET A 1 2.92 12.67 2.01
CA MET A 1 3.48 11.31 1.89
C MET A 1 3.65 10.68 3.26
N LEU A 2 3.07 9.49 3.46
CA LEU A 2 3.30 8.68 4.66
C LEU A 2 4.41 7.67 4.37
N VAL A 3 5.42 7.61 5.24
CA VAL A 3 6.55 6.70 5.15
C VAL A 3 6.50 5.73 6.32
N LYS A 4 6.55 4.43 6.03
CA LYS A 4 6.62 3.37 7.04
C LYS A 4 7.94 2.64 6.90
N LEU A 5 8.76 2.72 7.94
CA LEU A 5 10.04 2.02 8.02
C LEU A 5 9.80 0.56 8.38
N HIS A 6 10.47 -0.32 7.66
CA HIS A 6 10.48 -1.75 7.93
C HIS A 6 11.92 -2.22 8.10
N GLN A 7 12.11 -3.19 8.97
CA GLN A 7 13.36 -3.93 9.16
C GLN A 7 13.00 -5.40 9.32
N ASP A 8 13.61 -6.27 8.52
CA ASP A 8 13.36 -7.71 8.50
C ASP A 8 11.86 -8.08 8.43
N GLY A 9 11.12 -7.42 7.53
CA GLY A 9 9.69 -7.62 7.35
C GLY A 9 8.79 -7.02 8.44
N ARG A 10 9.33 -6.55 9.57
CA ARG A 10 8.55 -5.92 10.65
C ARG A 10 8.56 -4.41 10.52
N LYS A 11 7.42 -3.79 10.82
CA LYS A 11 7.31 -2.32 10.88
C LYS A 11 8.04 -1.84 12.13
N THR A 12 9.03 -0.98 11.95
CA THR A 12 9.83 -0.41 13.06
C THR A 12 9.32 0.98 13.45
N ASP A 13 9.03 1.83 12.47
CA ASP A 13 8.60 3.20 12.71
C ASP A 13 7.80 3.77 11.53
N GLN A 14 7.30 5.00 11.67
CA GLN A 14 6.66 5.75 10.59
C GLN A 14 6.78 7.26 10.80
N PHE A 15 6.57 8.02 9.74
CA PHE A 15 6.46 9.47 9.78
C PHE A 15 5.70 9.99 8.57
N SER A 16 5.12 11.19 8.67
CA SER A 16 4.44 11.85 7.56
C SER A 16 5.18 13.11 7.14
N ILE A 17 5.44 13.26 5.85
CA ILE A 17 6.13 14.40 5.26
C ILE A 17 5.42 14.90 4.00
N ALA A 18 5.45 16.22 3.78
CA ALA A 18 5.08 16.83 2.51
C ALA A 18 6.27 16.72 1.54
N ILE A 19 6.05 16.19 0.33
CA ILE A 19 7.14 15.98 -0.65
C ILE A 19 7.67 17.32 -1.19
N GLU A 20 6.85 18.36 -1.09
CA GLU A 20 7.14 19.74 -1.48
C GLU A 20 8.15 20.39 -0.54
N GLN A 21 8.14 20.02 0.74
CA GLN A 21 9.02 20.59 1.76
C GLN A 21 10.45 20.00 1.72
N ARG A 22 10.60 18.78 1.17
CA ARG A 22 11.88 18.06 1.06
C ARG A 22 12.78 18.19 2.30
N PRO A 23 12.28 17.86 3.51
CA PRO A 23 13.07 18.00 4.72
C PRO A 23 14.30 17.08 4.65
N SER A 24 15.49 17.64 4.88
CA SER A 24 16.74 16.85 4.92
C SER A 24 16.82 15.92 6.13
N LYS A 25 16.04 16.21 7.18
CA LYS A 25 16.03 15.51 8.45
C LYS A 25 14.60 15.38 8.97
N VAL A 26 14.23 14.20 9.44
CA VAL A 26 12.91 13.93 10.04
C VAL A 26 13.09 13.17 11.34
N ARG A 27 12.29 13.53 12.34
CA ARG A 27 12.23 12.82 13.60
C ARG A 27 11.21 11.70 13.53
N LEU A 28 11.59 10.51 13.95
CA LEU A 28 10.73 9.32 13.96
C LEU A 28 9.66 9.41 15.04
N GLU A 29 8.43 8.96 14.74
CA GLU A 29 7.29 9.06 15.65
C GLU A 29 7.44 8.14 16.87
N GLN A 30 8.00 6.93 16.71
CA GLN A 30 8.10 5.94 17.80
C GLN A 30 9.44 5.99 18.53
N SER A 31 10.56 5.96 17.81
CA SER A 31 11.90 5.96 18.43
C SER A 31 12.33 7.34 18.92
N GLY A 32 11.81 8.41 18.30
CA GLY A 32 12.26 9.78 18.56
C GLY A 32 13.66 10.09 18.00
N ASP A 33 14.27 9.14 17.31
CA ASP A 33 15.53 9.29 16.58
C ASP A 33 15.35 10.17 15.34
N ASP A 34 16.47 10.74 14.90
CA ASP A 34 16.51 11.52 13.69
C ASP A 34 17.10 10.73 12.52
N ILE A 35 16.40 10.74 11.39
CA ILE A 35 16.86 10.15 10.14
C ILE A 35 17.12 11.24 9.09
N PHE A 36 18.15 11.03 8.28
CA PHE A 36 18.45 11.89 7.15
C PHE A 36 17.81 11.34 5.88
N LEU A 37 17.21 12.23 5.10
CA LEU A 37 16.55 11.90 3.84
C LEU A 37 17.36 12.47 2.68
N ASP A 38 17.59 11.66 1.66
CA ASP A 38 18.18 12.11 0.41
C ASP A 38 17.11 12.35 -0.65
N TRP A 39 17.04 13.58 -1.14
CA TRP A 39 16.10 14.04 -2.15
C TRP A 39 16.71 14.23 -3.55
N ASN A 40 18.03 14.38 -3.65
CA ASN A 40 18.69 14.87 -4.87
C ASN A 40 18.62 13.87 -6.04
N SER A 41 18.50 12.58 -5.74
CA SER A 41 18.44 11.51 -6.75
C SER A 41 17.18 10.65 -6.67
N THR A 42 16.27 10.99 -5.75
CA THR A 42 15.16 10.12 -5.36
C THR A 42 13.80 10.65 -5.79
N VAL A 43 13.72 11.89 -6.24
CA VAL A 43 12.51 12.54 -6.78
C VAL A 43 12.80 13.03 -8.20
N ASP A 44 11.84 12.82 -9.11
CA ASP A 44 11.91 13.32 -10.48
C ASP A 44 11.47 14.79 -10.60
N ASP A 45 11.67 15.38 -11.78
CA ASP A 45 11.31 16.78 -12.07
C ASP A 45 9.80 17.05 -11.92
N SER A 46 8.97 16.00 -11.94
CA SER A 46 7.53 16.08 -11.71
C SER A 46 7.13 15.94 -10.23
N GLY A 47 8.10 15.91 -9.32
CA GLY A 47 7.85 15.77 -7.89
C GLY A 47 7.39 14.37 -7.47
N ARG A 48 7.65 13.34 -8.30
CA ARG A 48 7.29 11.95 -8.00
C ARG A 48 8.52 11.18 -7.54
N LEU A 49 8.31 10.27 -6.62
CA LEU A 49 9.38 9.45 -6.06
C LEU A 49 9.91 8.48 -7.13
N ARG A 50 11.18 8.61 -7.51
CA ARG A 50 11.91 7.73 -8.43
C ARG A 50 12.65 6.60 -7.70
N ALA A 51 13.20 6.88 -6.53
CA ALA A 51 13.97 5.93 -5.72
C ALA A 51 13.72 6.15 -4.22
N CYS A 52 14.22 5.25 -3.37
CA CYS A 52 14.04 5.32 -1.93
C CYS A 52 14.81 6.51 -1.32
N VAL A 53 14.12 7.38 -0.58
CA VAL A 53 14.74 8.54 0.12
C VAL A 53 15.69 8.16 1.26
N LEU A 54 15.69 6.91 1.72
CA LEU A 54 16.55 6.45 2.83
C LEU A 54 17.83 5.78 2.33
N CYS A 55 17.73 4.90 1.34
CA CYS A 55 18.85 4.09 0.88
C CYS A 55 19.21 4.29 -0.60
N ARG A 56 18.50 5.18 -1.31
CA ARG A 56 18.61 5.41 -2.78
C ARG A 56 18.32 4.18 -3.65
N GLY A 57 17.86 3.09 -3.05
CA GLY A 57 17.52 1.86 -3.76
C GLY A 57 16.28 2.01 -4.62
N ASP A 58 16.15 1.11 -5.59
CA ASP A 58 14.98 1.02 -6.45
C ASP A 58 13.70 0.76 -5.65
N VAL A 59 12.59 1.28 -6.17
CA VAL A 59 11.25 1.08 -5.62
C VAL A 59 10.35 0.40 -6.66
N PHE A 60 9.39 -0.38 -6.18
CA PHE A 60 8.38 -1.03 -7.02
C PHE A 60 6.98 -0.69 -6.53
N ARG A 61 6.01 -0.83 -7.43
CA ARG A 61 4.60 -0.66 -7.12
C ARG A 61 4.06 -1.94 -6.52
N GLU A 62 3.58 -1.83 -5.28
CA GLU A 62 2.83 -2.89 -4.61
C GLU A 62 1.37 -2.46 -4.50
N ARG A 63 0.46 -3.36 -4.89
CA ARG A 63 -0.97 -3.13 -4.69
C ARG A 63 -1.33 -3.67 -3.31
N THR A 64 -1.83 -2.81 -2.43
CA THR A 64 -2.35 -3.27 -1.14
C THR A 64 -3.74 -3.83 -1.38
N PHE A 65 -3.90 -5.15 -1.23
CA PHE A 65 -5.22 -5.73 -1.16
C PHE A 65 -5.79 -5.45 0.24
N PRO A 66 -6.98 -4.85 0.35
CA PRO A 66 -7.62 -4.70 1.64
C PRO A 66 -7.91 -6.09 2.24
N GLN A 67 -7.50 -6.31 3.49
CA GLN A 67 -7.81 -7.54 4.25
C GLN A 67 -9.33 -7.76 4.42
N ILE A 68 -10.13 -6.73 4.15
CA ILE A 68 -11.60 -6.74 4.18
C ILE A 68 -12.20 -7.75 3.17
N THR A 69 -11.41 -8.20 2.18
CA THR A 69 -11.81 -9.24 1.22
C THR A 69 -12.28 -10.54 1.87
N ALA A 70 -11.77 -10.92 3.05
CA ALA A 70 -12.22 -12.12 3.75
C ALA A 70 -13.63 -11.98 4.35
N ILE A 71 -13.96 -10.81 4.93
CA ILE A 71 -15.27 -10.54 5.53
C ILE A 71 -16.36 -10.57 4.45
N VAL A 72 -16.04 -10.00 3.30
CA VAL A 72 -16.90 -9.99 2.11
C VAL A 72 -17.27 -11.40 1.65
N ILE A 73 -16.28 -12.30 1.52
CA ILE A 73 -16.51 -13.68 1.10
C ILE A 73 -17.44 -14.41 2.09
N VAL A 74 -17.25 -14.18 3.39
CA VAL A 74 -18.09 -14.78 4.44
C VAL A 74 -19.52 -14.26 4.35
N LEU A 75 -19.72 -12.95 4.13
CA LEU A 75 -21.06 -12.37 3.98
C LEU A 75 -21.76 -12.86 2.71
N ALA A 76 -21.05 -12.94 1.59
CA ALA A 76 -21.58 -13.50 0.34
C ALA A 76 -21.97 -14.97 0.50
N PHE A 77 -21.14 -15.77 1.19
CA PHE A 77 -21.44 -17.18 1.48
C PHE A 77 -22.66 -17.33 2.40
N ALA A 78 -22.72 -16.57 3.50
CA ALA A 78 -23.85 -16.58 4.42
C ALA A 78 -25.16 -16.16 3.72
N GLY A 79 -25.11 -15.13 2.86
CA GLY A 79 -26.24 -14.70 2.04
C GLY A 79 -26.69 -15.77 1.04
N GLY A 80 -25.74 -16.43 0.37
CA GLY A 80 -26.03 -17.53 -0.56
C GLY A 80 -26.67 -18.74 0.11
N VAL A 81 -26.18 -19.14 1.29
CA VAL A 81 -26.76 -20.23 2.09
C VAL A 81 -28.16 -19.86 2.58
N ALA A 82 -28.36 -18.64 3.07
CA ALA A 82 -29.67 -18.16 3.49
C ALA A 82 -30.68 -18.15 2.33
N GLY A 83 -30.24 -17.76 1.12
CA GLY A 83 -31.04 -17.81 -0.10
C GLY A 83 -31.41 -19.23 -0.54
N LEU A 84 -30.43 -20.16 -0.53
CA LEU A 84 -30.65 -21.57 -0.90
C LEU A 84 -31.59 -22.30 0.05
N LEU A 85 -31.55 -22.00 1.34
CA LEU A 85 -32.43 -22.59 2.35
C LEU A 85 -33.88 -22.06 2.26
N GLY A 86 -34.18 -21.15 1.32
CA GLY A 86 -35.53 -20.62 1.15
C GLY A 86 -36.01 -19.75 2.32
N LEU A 87 -35.11 -19.38 3.23
CA LEU A 87 -35.41 -18.54 4.40
C LEU A 87 -35.78 -17.11 4.01
N VAL A 88 -35.62 -16.73 2.74
CA VAL A 88 -35.65 -15.33 2.33
C VAL A 88 -36.11 -15.16 0.87
N THR A 89 -37.41 -14.96 0.67
CA THR A 89 -38.05 -14.70 -0.64
C THR A 89 -38.56 -13.26 -0.80
N THR A 90 -38.28 -12.40 0.18
CA THR A 90 -38.76 -11.01 0.24
C THR A 90 -37.83 -10.04 -0.49
N TRP A 91 -38.43 -8.98 -1.08
CA TRP A 91 -37.75 -7.85 -1.74
C TRP A 91 -36.57 -7.27 -0.93
N LEU A 92 -36.68 -7.32 0.40
CA LEU A 92 -35.66 -6.89 1.35
C LEU A 92 -34.32 -7.63 1.19
N MET A 93 -34.34 -8.91 0.79
CA MET A 93 -33.12 -9.69 0.59
C MET A 93 -32.43 -9.36 -0.73
N LEU A 94 -33.21 -9.07 -1.77
CA LEU A 94 -32.68 -8.59 -3.04
C LEU A 94 -31.92 -7.27 -2.84
N ILE A 95 -32.46 -6.36 -2.02
CA ILE A 95 -31.77 -5.13 -1.60
C ILE A 95 -30.50 -5.45 -0.79
N ALA A 96 -30.57 -6.40 0.15
CA ALA A 96 -29.41 -6.80 0.96
C ALA A 96 -28.27 -7.38 0.09
N MET A 97 -28.60 -8.22 -0.90
CA MET A 97 -27.61 -8.82 -1.79
C MET A 97 -26.95 -7.78 -2.71
N ILE A 98 -27.74 -6.85 -3.26
CA ILE A 98 -27.23 -5.74 -4.08
C ILE A 98 -26.33 -4.82 -3.25
N SER A 99 -26.71 -4.53 -2.01
CA SER A 99 -25.90 -3.66 -1.14
C SER A 99 -24.56 -4.29 -0.75
N VAL A 100 -24.52 -5.60 -0.47
CA VAL A 100 -23.25 -6.33 -0.29
C VAL A 100 -22.39 -6.26 -1.55
N LEU A 101 -22.96 -6.55 -2.73
CA LEU A 101 -22.23 -6.47 -4.01
C LEU A 101 -21.64 -5.07 -4.26
N LEU A 102 -22.39 -4.01 -3.97
CA LEU A 102 -21.91 -2.62 -4.09
C LEU A 102 -20.75 -2.34 -3.13
N ILE A 103 -20.85 -2.82 -1.88
CA ILE A 103 -19.78 -2.71 -0.89
C ILE A 103 -18.51 -3.41 -1.42
N ASP A 104 -18.64 -4.58 -2.04
CA ASP A 104 -17.51 -5.34 -2.58
C ASP A 104 -16.81 -4.58 -3.70
N ILE A 105 -17.58 -4.03 -4.64
CA ILE A 105 -17.06 -3.20 -5.74
C ILE A 105 -16.32 -1.99 -5.17
N ILE A 106 -16.90 -1.31 -4.18
CA ILE A 106 -16.29 -0.15 -3.53
C ILE A 106 -14.95 -0.54 -2.88
N ILE A 107 -14.91 -1.66 -2.14
CA ILE A 107 -13.70 -2.16 -1.48
C ILE A 107 -12.62 -2.52 -2.52
N LEU A 108 -13.00 -3.19 -3.61
CA LEU A 108 -12.07 -3.57 -4.67
C LEU A 108 -11.46 -2.33 -5.36
N ILE A 109 -12.28 -1.31 -5.61
CA ILE A 109 -11.81 -0.03 -6.20
C ILE A 109 -10.89 0.71 -5.23
N PHE A 110 -11.12 0.60 -3.93
CA PHE A 110 -10.32 1.27 -2.90
C PHE A 110 -8.93 0.63 -2.66
N SER A 111 -8.53 -0.36 -3.47
CA SER A 111 -7.18 -0.93 -3.42
C SER A 111 -6.11 0.13 -3.71
N PHE A 112 -5.46 0.58 -2.64
CA PHE A 112 -4.40 1.59 -2.75
C PHE A 112 -3.12 0.99 -3.31
N ASN A 113 -2.52 1.76 -4.22
CA ASN A 113 -1.16 1.52 -4.66
C ASN A 113 -0.20 2.16 -3.66
N ARG A 114 0.85 1.43 -3.29
CA ARG A 114 1.96 1.90 -2.48
C ARG A 114 3.28 1.63 -3.22
N LEU A 115 4.31 2.40 -2.92
CA LEU A 115 5.67 2.08 -3.39
C LEU A 115 6.44 1.41 -2.26
N VAL A 116 7.26 0.42 -2.59
CA VAL A 116 8.11 -0.30 -1.64
C VAL A 116 9.54 -0.36 -2.16
N CYS A 117 10.52 -0.15 -1.30
CA CYS A 117 11.92 -0.30 -1.67
C CYS A 117 12.36 -1.77 -1.68
N TYR A 118 13.15 -2.17 -2.68
CA TYR A 118 13.75 -3.52 -2.74
C TYR A 118 14.79 -3.80 -1.65
N LYS A 119 15.48 -2.76 -1.13
CA LYS A 119 16.61 -2.92 -0.20
C LYS A 119 16.18 -2.83 1.26
N CYS A 120 15.60 -1.69 1.66
CA CYS A 120 15.22 -1.43 3.06
C CYS A 120 13.73 -1.68 3.36
N GLU A 121 12.97 -2.23 2.41
CA GLU A 121 11.54 -2.55 2.54
C GLU A 121 10.63 -1.38 2.98
N THR A 122 11.14 -0.15 2.93
CA THR A 122 10.37 1.03 3.34
C THR A 122 9.19 1.22 2.41
N ARG A 123 8.02 1.49 3.00
CA ARG A 123 6.75 1.63 2.28
C ARG A 123 6.31 3.08 2.23
N TYR A 124 5.98 3.54 1.04
CA TYR A 124 5.52 4.90 0.77
C TYR A 124 4.05 4.88 0.35
N SER A 125 3.24 5.70 1.00
CA SER A 125 1.79 5.82 0.75
C SER A 125 1.37 7.30 0.71
N LYS A 126 0.16 7.59 0.20
CA LYS A 126 -0.34 8.97 0.02
C LYS A 126 0.62 9.85 -0.80
N LEU A 127 1.02 9.37 -1.97
CA LEU A 127 1.79 10.13 -2.95
C LEU A 127 1.30 9.82 -4.37
N THR A 128 1.59 10.74 -5.30
CA THR A 128 1.35 10.53 -6.72
C THR A 128 2.41 9.58 -7.28
N ILE A 129 2.01 8.35 -7.60
CA ILE A 129 2.90 7.32 -8.14
C ILE A 129 3.06 7.53 -9.64
N ALA A 130 4.31 7.58 -10.11
CA ALA A 130 4.59 7.68 -11.53
C ALA A 130 4.23 6.39 -12.29
N PRO A 131 3.77 6.49 -13.55
CA PRO A 131 3.32 5.32 -14.33
C PRO A 131 4.46 4.37 -14.74
N TYR A 132 5.72 4.82 -14.70
CA TYR A 132 6.89 4.01 -15.03
C TYR A 132 7.27 3.00 -13.95
N HIS A 133 6.68 3.08 -12.75
CA HIS A 133 6.93 2.09 -11.69
C HIS A 133 6.32 0.75 -12.02
N GLN A 134 7.17 -0.25 -12.23
CA GLN A 134 6.76 -1.62 -12.47
C GLN A 134 6.33 -2.32 -11.17
N LYS A 135 5.62 -3.44 -11.34
CA LYS A 135 5.31 -4.36 -10.24
C LYS A 135 6.61 -5.00 -9.72
N TRP A 136 6.50 -5.70 -8.60
CA TRP A 136 7.60 -6.47 -8.06
C TRP A 136 8.18 -7.44 -9.10
N ASP A 137 9.51 -7.46 -9.21
CA ASP A 137 10.29 -8.30 -10.10
C ASP A 137 11.38 -9.03 -9.30
N LEU A 138 11.42 -10.35 -9.44
CA LEU A 138 12.35 -11.24 -8.75
C LEU A 138 13.80 -11.03 -9.20
N ASP A 139 14.03 -10.74 -10.48
CA ASP A 139 15.40 -10.57 -10.98
C ASP A 139 16.00 -9.28 -10.43
N ARG A 140 15.18 -8.22 -10.35
CA ARG A 140 15.57 -6.95 -9.73
C ARG A 140 15.83 -7.11 -8.24
N SER A 141 15.03 -7.89 -7.51
CA SER A 141 15.27 -8.13 -6.08
C SER A 141 16.59 -8.87 -5.83
N LYS A 142 16.90 -9.88 -6.66
CA LYS A 142 18.17 -10.61 -6.58
C LYS A 142 19.36 -9.71 -6.92
N GLN A 143 19.21 -8.83 -7.91
CA GLN A 143 20.27 -7.89 -8.28
C GLN A 143 20.57 -6.91 -7.15
N VAL A 144 19.54 -6.33 -6.53
CA VAL A 144 19.72 -5.40 -5.41
C VAL A 144 20.41 -6.06 -4.21
N GLN A 145 20.10 -7.33 -3.93
CA GLN A 145 20.76 -8.11 -2.85
C GLN A 145 22.24 -8.42 -3.12
N ARG A 146 22.69 -8.48 -4.38
CA ARG A 146 24.10 -8.73 -4.70
C ARG A 146 24.99 -7.50 -4.50
N VAL A 147 24.41 -6.30 -4.51
CA VAL A 147 25.12 -5.02 -4.49
C VAL A 147 25.04 -4.35 -3.10
N SER A 148 24.28 -4.91 -2.17
CA SER A 148 24.13 -4.44 -0.79
C SER A 148 25.16 -5.04 0.15
#